data_AF-A0A0G1PR30-F1
#
_entry.id   AF-A0A0G1PR30-F1
#
_cell.length_a   1.000
_cell.length_b   1.000
_cell.length_c   1.000
_cell.angle_alpha   90.00
_cell.angle_beta   90.00
_cell.angle_gamma   90.00
#
_symmetry.space_group_name_H-M   'P 1'
#
loop_
_entity.id
_entity.type
_entity.pdbx_description
1 polymer ?
#
loop_
_entity_poly.entity_id
_entity_poly.type
_entity_poly.pdbx_seq_one_letter_code
_entity_poly.pdbx_strand_id
1 'polypeptide(L)'
;LLSVDDATGKITEGVFEYNEGVIPVFKFWKGYFEEKGLPNAIYLDKFSTYKVNHKNAVDNEELMTQFGRAMNQLGVRVIHANSPQAKGRVEKMNGTLQRRLVKEMRLNKIDTIEAANIFLKKIFIPKFNSQFAVIPKKKNDLHQKLNNDEKENLNKILSIQSERTINNDYTVRFKNNYYQLTETQPATVYKKDKVIIEEHLNGEIKICNRKHYLNYFCLPEKPRKEIDVKLVALTSKRPTSWKPPINHPWRTQFLINKKQPILSAVK
;
A
#
# COMPACT_ATOMS: atom_id res chain seq x y z
N LEU A 1 -13.55 10.29 -8.77
CA LEU A 1 -13.44 8.87 -9.16
C LEU A 1 -14.73 8.41 -9.84
N LEU A 2 -14.61 7.63 -10.90
CA LEU A 2 -15.77 7.16 -11.66
C LEU A 2 -15.46 5.79 -12.28
N SER A 3 -16.44 4.91 -12.32
CA SER A 3 -16.38 3.61 -12.96
C SER A 3 -17.45 3.49 -14.03
N VAL A 4 -17.08 2.82 -15.12
CA VAL A 4 -17.95 2.60 -16.28
C VAL A 4 -17.84 1.15 -16.67
N ASP A 5 -18.96 0.51 -16.93
CA ASP A 5 -19.00 -0.83 -17.49
C ASP A 5 -18.65 -0.80 -18.98
N ASP A 6 -17.61 -1.54 -19.39
CA ASP A 6 -17.15 -1.59 -20.79
C ASP A 6 -18.19 -2.23 -21.71
N ALA A 7 -19.03 -3.14 -21.20
CA ALA A 7 -19.99 -3.86 -22.02
C ALA A 7 -21.21 -3.01 -22.38
N THR A 8 -21.71 -2.20 -21.44
CA THR A 8 -22.92 -1.39 -21.61
C THR A 8 -22.65 0.10 -21.77
N GLY A 9 -21.46 0.58 -21.44
CA GLY A 9 -21.16 2.01 -21.35
C GLY A 9 -21.87 2.73 -20.19
N LYS A 10 -22.51 1.99 -19.27
CA LYS A 10 -23.18 2.56 -18.10
C LYS A 10 -22.15 3.06 -17.11
N ILE A 11 -22.38 4.26 -16.57
CA ILE A 11 -21.71 4.69 -15.36
C ILE A 11 -22.21 3.80 -14.23
N THR A 12 -21.30 3.05 -13.63
CA THR A 12 -21.63 2.16 -12.53
C THR A 12 -21.59 2.92 -11.22
N GLU A 13 -20.48 3.57 -10.87
CA GLU A 13 -20.34 4.32 -9.63
C GLU A 13 -19.59 5.63 -9.91
N GLY A 14 -19.86 6.67 -9.13
CA GLY A 14 -19.17 7.95 -9.25
C GLY A 14 -19.16 8.70 -7.91
N VAL A 15 -18.01 9.31 -7.61
CA VAL A 15 -17.84 10.17 -6.43
C VAL A 15 -16.81 11.26 -6.70
N PHE A 16 -17.12 12.48 -6.29
CA PHE A 16 -16.21 13.60 -6.17
C PHE A 16 -15.53 13.56 -4.80
N GLU A 17 -14.22 13.74 -4.80
CA GLU A 17 -13.36 13.74 -3.63
C GLU A 17 -12.34 14.87 -3.74
N TYR A 18 -11.84 15.35 -2.60
CA TYR A 18 -10.90 16.47 -2.55
C TYR A 18 -9.51 16.13 -3.10
N ASN A 19 -9.11 14.86 -3.04
CA ASN A 19 -7.82 14.40 -3.53
C ASN A 19 -7.92 13.03 -4.20
N GLU A 20 -6.93 12.72 -5.04
CA GLU A 20 -6.76 11.43 -5.70
C GLU A 20 -5.75 10.56 -4.94
N GLY A 21 -6.02 10.31 -3.65
CA GLY A 21 -5.18 9.49 -2.79
C GLY A 21 -5.61 8.02 -2.71
N VAL A 22 -4.80 7.19 -2.02
CA VAL A 22 -5.09 5.76 -1.78
C VAL A 22 -6.42 5.56 -1.06
N ILE A 23 -6.68 6.35 -0.02
CA ILE A 23 -7.88 6.22 0.81
C ILE A 23 -9.16 6.50 0.01
N PRO A 24 -9.31 7.64 -0.72
CA PRO A 24 -10.46 7.87 -1.61
C PRO A 24 -10.68 6.74 -2.61
N VAL A 25 -9.61 6.26 -3.26
CA VAL A 25 -9.69 5.17 -4.25
C VAL A 25 -10.18 3.87 -3.61
N PHE A 26 -9.66 3.52 -2.44
CA PHE A 26 -10.08 2.33 -1.71
C PHE A 26 -11.52 2.45 -1.19
N LYS A 27 -11.93 3.62 -0.70
CA LYS A 27 -13.34 3.86 -0.30
C LYS A 27 -14.28 3.70 -1.48
N PHE A 28 -13.94 4.26 -2.64
CA PHE A 28 -14.71 4.12 -3.87
C PHE A 28 -14.88 2.65 -4.28
N TRP A 29 -13.78 1.91 -4.36
CA TRP A 29 -13.82 0.50 -4.77
C TRP A 29 -14.46 -0.40 -3.72
N LYS A 30 -14.29 -0.11 -2.43
CA LYS A 30 -14.98 -0.83 -1.35
C LYS A 30 -16.49 -0.78 -1.54
N GLY A 31 -17.05 0.43 -1.71
CA GLY A 31 -18.49 0.59 -1.94
C GLY A 31 -18.96 -0.12 -3.21
N TYR A 32 -18.18 -0.02 -4.28
CA TYR A 32 -18.45 -0.75 -5.52
C TYR A 32 -18.53 -2.27 -5.29
N PHE A 33 -17.54 -2.86 -4.62
CA PHE A 33 -17.49 -4.30 -4.40
C PHE A 33 -18.59 -4.78 -3.45
N GLU A 34 -18.95 -4.00 -2.44
CA GLU A 34 -20.03 -4.33 -1.52
C GLU A 34 -21.40 -4.36 -2.20
N GLU A 35 -21.65 -3.43 -3.13
CA GLU A 35 -22.93 -3.32 -3.85
C GLU A 35 -23.01 -4.27 -5.04
N LYS A 36 -21.91 -4.42 -5.82
CA LYS A 36 -21.94 -5.07 -7.14
C LYS A 36 -21.11 -6.35 -7.21
N GLY A 37 -20.24 -6.59 -6.25
CA GLY A 37 -19.29 -7.70 -6.27
C GLY A 37 -17.97 -7.36 -6.97
N LEU A 38 -17.06 -8.33 -7.00
CA LEU A 38 -15.75 -8.20 -7.61
C LEU A 38 -15.84 -8.39 -9.12
N PRO A 39 -15.35 -7.42 -9.92
CA PRO A 39 -15.22 -7.61 -11.36
C PRO A 39 -14.04 -8.54 -11.68
N ASN A 40 -14.08 -9.20 -12.84
CA ASN A 40 -12.95 -10.00 -13.31
C ASN A 40 -11.69 -9.13 -13.59
N ALA A 41 -11.89 -7.94 -14.15
CA ALA A 41 -10.80 -7.03 -14.44
C ALA A 41 -11.20 -5.56 -14.29
N ILE A 42 -10.24 -4.73 -13.87
CA ILE A 42 -10.38 -3.28 -13.80
C ILE A 42 -9.40 -2.67 -14.79
N TYR A 43 -9.93 -1.87 -15.71
CA TYR A 43 -9.12 -1.03 -16.57
C TYR A 43 -8.82 0.26 -15.84
N LEU A 44 -7.54 0.49 -15.59
CA LEU A 44 -7.09 1.79 -15.15
C LEU A 44 -6.64 2.56 -16.38
N ASP A 45 -7.23 3.74 -16.58
CA ASP A 45 -6.53 4.75 -17.35
C ASP A 45 -5.15 4.90 -16.73
N LYS A 46 -4.14 5.15 -17.55
CA LYS A 46 -2.87 5.61 -16.99
C LYS A 46 -3.22 6.93 -16.31
N PHE A 47 -3.41 6.91 -14.98
CA PHE A 47 -3.30 8.07 -14.11
C PHE A 47 -2.02 8.75 -14.55
N SER A 48 -2.15 9.76 -15.39
CA SER A 48 -1.08 10.52 -16.04
C SER A 48 0.33 9.97 -15.76
N THR A 49 0.77 8.96 -16.51
CA THR A 49 2.20 8.90 -16.82
C THR A 49 2.48 10.19 -17.57
N TYR A 50 2.87 11.24 -16.84
CA TYR A 50 3.72 12.38 -17.18
C TYR A 50 3.48 13.51 -16.15
N LYS A 51 4.13 13.40 -14.98
CA LYS A 51 5.06 14.44 -14.50
C LYS A 51 5.83 13.92 -13.28
N VAL A 52 6.91 13.22 -13.60
CA VAL A 52 8.12 13.08 -12.77
C VAL A 52 8.76 14.46 -12.45
N ASN A 53 8.13 15.58 -12.84
CA ASN A 53 8.64 16.95 -12.67
C ASN A 53 7.86 17.79 -11.64
N HIS A 54 7.10 17.19 -10.73
CA HIS A 54 6.66 17.88 -9.51
C HIS A 54 7.19 17.12 -8.30
N LYS A 55 7.84 17.82 -7.37
CA LYS A 55 8.38 17.25 -6.10
C LYS A 55 7.35 16.54 -5.22
N ASN A 56 6.06 16.58 -5.57
CA ASN A 56 4.93 15.95 -4.86
C ASN A 56 4.34 14.73 -5.60
N ALA A 57 4.93 14.25 -6.69
CA ALA A 57 4.41 13.11 -7.48
C ALA A 57 4.59 11.72 -6.84
N VAL A 58 4.96 11.66 -5.55
CA VAL A 58 5.20 10.41 -4.81
C VAL A 58 3.91 9.60 -4.62
N ASP A 59 2.76 10.27 -4.52
CA ASP A 59 1.47 9.64 -4.19
C ASP A 59 0.97 8.67 -5.28
N ASN A 60 1.32 8.89 -6.55
CA ASN A 60 0.83 8.05 -7.64
C ASN A 60 1.51 6.66 -7.67
N GLU A 61 2.81 6.57 -7.40
CA GLU A 61 3.49 5.27 -7.38
C GLU A 61 3.05 4.42 -6.19
N GLU A 62 2.91 5.05 -5.02
CA GLU A 62 2.39 4.40 -3.83
C GLU A 62 0.94 3.95 -4.04
N LEU A 63 0.09 4.80 -4.60
CA LEU A 63 -1.28 4.45 -4.97
C LEU A 63 -1.33 3.23 -5.89
N MET A 64 -0.55 3.24 -6.97
CA MET A 64 -0.54 2.13 -7.92
C MET A 64 -0.02 0.84 -7.29
N THR A 65 0.97 0.93 -6.41
CA THR A 65 1.52 -0.23 -5.68
C THR A 65 0.50 -0.79 -4.71
N GLN A 66 -0.12 0.05 -3.88
CA GLN A 66 -1.14 -0.37 -2.91
C GLN A 66 -2.38 -0.91 -3.61
N PHE A 67 -2.83 -0.25 -4.67
CA PHE A 67 -3.97 -0.70 -5.45
C PHE A 67 -3.69 -2.02 -6.17
N GLY A 68 -2.54 -2.15 -6.83
CA GLY A 68 -2.13 -3.41 -7.47
C GLY A 68 -2.05 -4.56 -6.46
N ARG A 69 -1.47 -4.33 -5.28
CA ARG A 69 -1.44 -5.29 -4.16
C ARG A 69 -2.84 -5.73 -3.77
N ALA A 70 -3.73 -4.76 -3.50
CA ALA A 70 -5.08 -5.05 -3.06
C ALA A 70 -5.89 -5.83 -4.11
N MET A 71 -5.83 -5.42 -5.37
CA MET A 71 -6.53 -6.11 -6.46
C MET A 71 -6.02 -7.52 -6.67
N ASN A 72 -4.70 -7.75 -6.57
CA ASN A 72 -4.12 -9.09 -6.64
C ASN A 72 -4.62 -9.99 -5.49
N GLN A 73 -4.71 -9.47 -4.27
CA GLN A 73 -5.27 -10.21 -3.13
C GLN A 73 -6.76 -10.55 -3.31
N LEU A 74 -7.51 -9.71 -4.03
CA LEU A 74 -8.92 -9.94 -4.37
C LEU A 74 -9.11 -10.83 -5.61
N GLY A 75 -8.03 -11.21 -6.31
CA GLY A 75 -8.11 -11.94 -7.57
C GLY A 75 -8.63 -11.10 -8.75
N VAL A 76 -8.67 -9.77 -8.61
CA VAL A 76 -9.12 -8.84 -9.66
C VAL A 76 -7.94 -8.45 -10.54
N ARG A 77 -8.05 -8.68 -11.85
CA ARG A 77 -6.98 -8.34 -12.79
C ARG A 77 -6.95 -6.85 -13.08
N VAL A 78 -5.86 -6.17 -12.72
CA VAL A 78 -5.63 -4.77 -13.11
C VAL A 78 -5.02 -4.73 -14.50
N ILE A 79 -5.68 -4.05 -15.42
CA ILE A 79 -5.19 -3.82 -16.78
C ILE A 79 -4.89 -2.33 -16.91
N HIS A 80 -3.60 -1.99 -17.03
CA HIS A 80 -3.21 -0.65 -17.40
C HIS A 80 -3.54 -0.41 -18.87
N ALA A 81 -4.17 0.72 -19.19
CA ALA A 81 -4.52 1.11 -20.56
C ALA A 81 -3.26 1.44 -21.39
N ASN A 82 -2.48 0.42 -21.74
CA ASN A 82 -1.36 0.50 -22.67
C ASN A 82 -1.80 0.25 -24.12
N SER A 83 -2.98 -0.34 -24.33
CA SER A 83 -3.51 -0.57 -25.68
C SER A 83 -4.26 0.66 -26.19
N PRO A 84 -4.10 1.03 -27.48
CA PRO A 84 -4.85 2.12 -28.11
C PRO A 84 -6.37 1.95 -27.99
N GLN A 85 -6.87 0.71 -28.03
CA GLN A 85 -8.31 0.45 -27.93
C GLN A 85 -8.88 0.75 -26.53
N ALA A 86 -8.18 0.40 -25.44
CA ALA A 86 -8.64 0.68 -24.09
C ALA A 86 -8.55 2.19 -23.78
N LYS A 87 -7.44 2.81 -24.18
CA LYS A 87 -7.20 4.25 -23.97
C LYS A 87 -8.24 5.12 -24.68
N GLY A 88 -8.52 4.86 -25.95
CA GLY A 88 -9.51 5.64 -26.71
C GLY A 88 -10.94 5.56 -26.17
N ARG A 89 -11.32 4.44 -25.54
CA ARG A 89 -12.64 4.29 -24.89
C ARG A 89 -12.74 5.10 -23.61
N VAL A 90 -11.71 5.01 -22.76
CA VAL A 90 -11.66 5.73 -21.48
C VAL A 90 -11.59 7.25 -21.74
N GLU A 91 -10.74 7.70 -22.67
CA GLU A 91 -10.64 9.11 -23.04
C GLU A 91 -11.93 9.67 -23.62
N LYS A 92 -12.62 8.92 -24.50
CA LYS A 92 -13.89 9.37 -25.09
C LYS A 92 -14.98 9.51 -24.03
N MET A 93 -15.08 8.54 -23.11
CA MET A 93 -16.06 8.59 -22.03
C MET A 93 -15.74 9.72 -21.05
N ASN A 94 -14.49 9.80 -20.60
CA ASN A 94 -14.03 10.87 -19.70
C ASN A 94 -14.26 12.25 -20.31
N GLY A 95 -13.94 12.46 -21.58
CA GLY A 95 -14.20 13.74 -22.26
C GLY A 95 -15.69 14.06 -22.38
N THR A 96 -16.53 13.05 -22.64
CA THR A 96 -17.99 13.21 -22.67
C THR A 96 -18.54 13.61 -21.31
N LEU A 97 -18.07 12.95 -20.24
CA LEU A 97 -18.50 13.20 -18.88
C LEU A 97 -18.00 14.55 -18.37
N GLN A 98 -16.72 14.86 -18.51
CA GLN A 98 -16.16 16.16 -18.12
C GLN A 98 -16.88 17.32 -18.82
N ARG A 99 -17.23 17.18 -20.10
CA ARG A 99 -17.94 18.25 -20.83
C ARG A 99 -19.40 18.40 -20.39
N ARG A 100 -20.11 17.30 -20.10
CA ARG A 100 -21.54 17.32 -19.77
C ARG A 100 -21.80 17.53 -18.29
N LEU A 101 -21.15 16.76 -17.43
CA LEU A 101 -21.32 16.79 -15.98
C LEU A 101 -21.05 18.20 -15.44
N VAL A 102 -19.94 18.82 -15.85
CA VAL A 102 -19.60 20.18 -15.42
C VAL A 102 -20.65 21.21 -15.87
N LYS A 103 -21.20 21.07 -17.09
CA LYS A 103 -22.25 21.97 -17.58
C LYS A 103 -23.57 21.77 -16.82
N GLU A 104 -23.98 20.54 -16.58
CA GLU A 104 -25.20 20.27 -15.83
C GLU A 104 -25.09 20.73 -14.37
N MET A 105 -23.92 20.53 -13.73
CA MET A 105 -23.68 21.06 -12.39
C MET A 105 -23.76 22.59 -12.34
N ARG A 106 -23.16 23.29 -13.32
CA ARG A 106 -23.25 24.75 -13.44
C ARG A 106 -24.70 25.24 -13.62
N LEU A 107 -25.48 24.54 -14.45
CA LEU A 107 -26.91 24.87 -14.65
C LEU A 107 -27.73 24.71 -13.37
N ASN A 108 -27.38 23.73 -12.53
CA ASN A 108 -28.02 23.50 -11.23
C ASN A 108 -27.38 24.32 -10.09
N LYS A 109 -26.45 25.25 -10.39
CA LYS A 109 -25.75 26.10 -9.43
C LYS A 109 -25.09 25.32 -8.28
N ILE A 110 -24.52 24.16 -8.58
CA ILE A 110 -23.83 23.31 -7.60
C ILE A 110 -22.40 23.80 -7.41
N ASP A 111 -22.02 24.11 -6.18
CA ASP A 111 -20.72 24.64 -5.80
C ASP A 111 -20.02 23.87 -4.66
N THR A 112 -20.68 22.90 -4.03
CA THR A 112 -20.09 22.04 -3.00
C THR A 112 -19.92 20.58 -3.46
N ILE A 113 -18.95 19.88 -2.90
CA ILE A 113 -18.67 18.47 -3.22
C ILE A 113 -19.83 17.57 -2.77
N GLU A 114 -20.43 17.87 -1.62
CA GLU A 114 -21.56 17.12 -1.08
C GLU A 114 -22.77 17.23 -2.00
N ALA A 115 -23.12 18.45 -2.44
CA ALA A 115 -24.20 18.66 -3.40
C ALA A 115 -23.88 18.04 -4.77
N ALA A 116 -22.62 18.10 -5.21
CA ALA A 116 -22.15 17.45 -6.43
C ALA A 116 -22.34 15.93 -6.38
N ASN A 117 -21.99 15.29 -5.25
CA ASN A 117 -22.16 13.85 -5.05
C ASN A 117 -23.64 13.43 -5.02
N ILE A 118 -24.50 14.23 -4.37
CA ILE A 118 -25.95 13.99 -4.35
C ILE A 118 -26.51 14.10 -5.78
N PHE A 119 -26.16 15.16 -6.50
CA PHE A 119 -26.58 15.37 -7.89
C PHE A 119 -26.09 14.26 -8.81
N LEU A 120 -24.81 13.88 -8.68
CA LEU A 120 -24.18 12.84 -9.47
C LEU A 120 -24.94 11.51 -9.33
N LYS A 121 -25.21 11.10 -8.09
CA LYS A 121 -25.88 9.82 -7.79
C LYS A 121 -27.36 9.82 -8.13
N LYS A 122 -28.10 10.88 -7.75
CA LYS A 122 -29.57 10.90 -7.86
C LYS A 122 -30.08 11.32 -9.22
N ILE A 123 -29.36 12.20 -9.92
CA ILE A 123 -29.87 12.85 -11.14
C ILE A 123 -29.02 12.49 -12.34
N PHE A 124 -27.71 12.77 -12.29
CA PHE A 124 -26.86 12.67 -13.47
C PHE A 124 -26.66 11.22 -13.93
N ILE A 125 -26.25 10.31 -13.05
CA ILE A 125 -25.97 8.90 -13.42
C ILE A 125 -27.22 8.22 -13.99
N PRO A 126 -28.41 8.28 -13.35
CA PRO A 126 -29.63 7.69 -13.91
C PRO A 126 -30.01 8.28 -15.27
N LYS A 127 -29.96 9.61 -15.41
CA LYS A 127 -30.25 10.31 -16.66
C LYS A 127 -29.25 9.98 -17.77
N PHE A 128 -27.98 9.88 -17.44
CA PHE A 128 -26.94 9.51 -18.40
C PHE A 128 -27.11 8.07 -18.86
N ASN A 129 -27.32 7.15 -17.92
CA ASN A 129 -27.49 5.73 -18.22
C ASN A 129 -28.76 5.47 -19.04
N SER A 130 -29.85 6.21 -18.84
CA SER A 130 -31.06 6.04 -19.66
C SER A 130 -30.88 6.51 -21.10
N GLN A 131 -30.02 7.51 -21.34
CA GLN A 131 -29.81 8.10 -22.66
C GLN A 131 -28.70 7.41 -23.46
N PHE A 132 -27.65 6.91 -22.80
CA PHE A 132 -26.41 6.49 -23.47
C PHE A 132 -26.03 5.03 -23.23
N ALA A 133 -26.71 4.30 -22.33
CA ALA A 133 -26.43 2.88 -22.15
C ALA A 133 -26.78 2.08 -23.41
N VAL A 134 -25.92 1.12 -23.72
CA VAL A 134 -26.07 0.22 -24.87
C VAL A 134 -26.38 -1.18 -24.36
N ILE A 135 -27.12 -1.96 -25.15
CA ILE A 135 -27.36 -3.38 -24.89
C ILE A 135 -26.01 -4.11 -25.02
N PRO A 136 -25.58 -4.86 -23.98
CA PRO A 136 -24.29 -5.51 -24.02
C PRO A 136 -24.30 -6.65 -25.04
N LYS A 137 -23.16 -6.87 -25.72
CA LYS A 137 -23.01 -7.97 -26.68
C LYS A 137 -23.24 -9.34 -26.05
N LYS A 138 -22.88 -9.49 -24.77
CA LYS A 138 -23.11 -10.68 -23.95
C LYS A 138 -23.87 -10.26 -22.70
N LYS A 139 -24.95 -10.98 -22.38
CA LYS A 139 -25.82 -10.65 -21.23
C LYS A 139 -25.29 -11.18 -19.89
N ASN A 140 -24.30 -12.06 -19.90
CA ASN A 140 -23.79 -12.67 -18.68
C ASN A 140 -23.04 -11.64 -17.83
N ASP A 141 -23.48 -11.51 -16.58
CA ASP A 141 -22.74 -10.79 -15.56
C ASP A 141 -21.63 -11.71 -15.00
N LEU A 142 -20.40 -11.21 -14.97
CA LEU A 142 -19.22 -11.93 -14.50
C LEU A 142 -18.74 -11.44 -13.13
N HIS A 143 -19.51 -10.58 -12.44
CA HIS A 143 -19.18 -10.17 -11.08
C HIS A 143 -19.31 -11.33 -10.10
N GLN A 144 -18.28 -11.50 -9.27
CA GLN A 144 -18.33 -12.42 -8.13
C GLN A 144 -18.95 -11.70 -6.94
N LYS A 145 -20.12 -12.17 -6.49
CA LYS A 145 -20.74 -11.65 -5.26
C LYS A 145 -19.89 -12.03 -4.06
N LEU A 146 -19.76 -11.09 -3.13
CA LEU A 146 -19.01 -11.27 -1.90
C LEU A 146 -19.89 -11.84 -0.79
N ASN A 147 -19.38 -12.84 -0.09
CA ASN A 147 -19.95 -13.34 1.16
C ASN A 147 -19.65 -12.36 2.32
N ASN A 148 -20.32 -12.53 3.47
CA ASN A 148 -20.13 -11.65 4.63
C ASN A 148 -18.68 -11.65 5.13
N ASP A 149 -18.06 -12.83 5.24
CA ASP A 149 -16.65 -12.96 5.66
C ASP A 149 -15.69 -12.26 4.69
N GLU A 150 -15.98 -12.32 3.39
CA GLU A 150 -15.16 -11.64 2.38
C GLU A 150 -15.33 -10.12 2.45
N LYS A 151 -16.53 -9.62 2.77
CA LYS A 151 -16.78 -8.19 3.02
C LYS A 151 -16.01 -7.69 4.25
N GLU A 152 -15.93 -8.49 5.31
CA GLU A 152 -15.09 -8.14 6.46
C GLU A 152 -13.61 -8.07 6.07
N ASN A 153 -13.16 -9.04 5.26
CA ASN A 153 -11.80 -9.09 4.76
C ASN A 153 -11.46 -7.95 3.78
N LEU A 154 -12.45 -7.32 3.14
CA LEU A 154 -12.22 -6.12 2.31
C LEU A 154 -11.55 -5.00 3.12
N ASN A 155 -11.89 -4.83 4.40
CA ASN A 155 -11.28 -3.79 5.23
C ASN A 155 -9.78 -4.01 5.40
N LYS A 156 -9.37 -5.27 5.52
CA LYS A 156 -7.97 -5.68 5.62
C LYS A 156 -7.26 -5.49 4.29
N ILE A 157 -7.87 -5.94 3.19
CA ILE A 157 -7.25 -5.89 1.86
C ILE A 157 -7.14 -4.45 1.35
N LEU A 158 -8.20 -3.65 1.52
CA LEU A 158 -8.27 -2.23 1.16
C LEU A 158 -7.76 -1.33 2.30
N SER A 159 -6.65 -1.71 2.92
CA SER A 159 -5.89 -0.89 3.86
C SER A 159 -4.56 -0.46 3.24
N ILE A 160 -3.98 0.65 3.70
CA ILE A 160 -2.61 1.01 3.33
C ILE A 160 -1.68 0.08 4.10
N GLN A 161 -0.92 -0.76 3.39
CA GLN A 161 -0.06 -1.75 4.00
C GLN A 161 1.41 -1.33 3.91
N SER A 162 2.09 -1.32 5.06
CA SER A 162 3.50 -0.95 5.17
C SER A 162 4.28 -2.04 5.91
N GLU A 163 5.29 -2.60 5.26
CA GLU A 163 6.21 -3.53 5.92
C GLU A 163 7.13 -2.77 6.89
N ARG A 164 7.19 -3.22 8.15
CA ARG A 164 8.09 -2.71 9.18
C ARG A 164 8.76 -3.85 9.91
N THR A 165 9.82 -3.54 10.63
CA THR A 165 10.59 -4.51 11.40
C THR A 165 10.44 -4.24 12.88
N ILE A 166 10.28 -5.30 13.66
CA ILE A 166 10.22 -5.22 15.11
C ILE A 166 11.62 -4.94 15.67
N ASN A 167 11.74 -3.90 16.48
CA ASN A 167 12.98 -3.56 17.15
C ASN A 167 13.33 -4.55 18.28
N ASN A 168 14.56 -4.48 18.80
CA ASN A 168 15.03 -5.38 19.86
C ASN A 168 14.25 -5.26 21.19
N ASP A 169 13.55 -4.15 21.39
CA ASP A 169 12.68 -3.81 22.52
C ASP A 169 11.19 -4.13 22.24
N TYR A 170 10.90 -4.88 21.17
CA TYR A 170 9.53 -5.19 20.72
C TYR A 170 8.69 -3.96 20.37
N THR A 171 9.36 -2.88 19.94
CA THR A 171 8.67 -1.69 19.39
C THR A 171 8.63 -1.72 17.87
N VAL A 172 7.60 -1.12 17.30
CA VAL A 172 7.47 -0.89 15.87
C VAL A 172 7.29 0.60 15.62
N ARG A 173 8.12 1.19 14.76
CA ARG A 173 8.02 2.61 14.40
C ARG A 173 7.20 2.80 13.13
N PHE A 174 6.21 3.69 13.18
CA PHE A 174 5.38 4.03 12.03
C PHE A 174 4.84 5.46 12.13
N LYS A 175 4.94 6.23 11.03
CA LYS A 175 4.53 7.65 10.95
C LYS A 175 4.93 8.49 12.18
N ASN A 176 6.21 8.38 12.58
CA ASN A 176 6.79 9.02 13.78
C ASN A 176 6.24 8.58 15.14
N ASN A 177 5.28 7.66 15.18
CA ASN A 177 4.80 7.03 16.41
C ASN A 177 5.58 5.75 16.71
N TYR A 178 5.60 5.37 17.98
CA TYR A 178 6.17 4.12 18.46
C TYR A 178 5.05 3.25 19.03
N TYR A 179 4.93 2.04 18.52
CA TYR A 179 3.95 1.07 18.97
C TYR A 179 4.68 -0.03 19.74
N GLN A 180 4.36 -0.18 21.03
CA GLN A 180 4.93 -1.22 21.88
C GLN A 180 4.03 -2.46 21.81
N LEU A 181 4.60 -3.62 21.48
CA LEU A 181 3.90 -4.88 21.56
C LEU A 181 3.75 -5.31 23.03
N THR A 182 2.58 -5.80 23.40
CA THR A 182 2.34 -6.37 24.74
C THR A 182 3.06 -7.70 24.91
N GLU A 183 3.25 -8.15 26.15
CA GLU A 183 3.88 -9.44 26.43
C GLU A 183 3.01 -10.61 25.93
N THR A 184 1.70 -10.54 26.15
CA THR A 184 0.75 -11.54 25.67
C THR A 184 0.38 -11.27 24.22
N GLN A 185 0.78 -12.20 23.34
CA GLN A 185 0.52 -12.14 21.91
C GLN A 185 -0.24 -13.38 21.44
N PRO A 186 -1.13 -13.24 20.43
CA PRO A 186 -1.83 -14.39 19.86
C PRO A 186 -0.94 -15.26 18.96
N ALA A 187 0.27 -14.81 18.64
CA ALA A 187 1.24 -15.54 17.84
C ALA A 187 2.65 -15.34 18.40
N THR A 188 3.55 -16.27 18.08
CA THR A 188 4.97 -16.13 18.43
C THR A 188 5.59 -14.99 17.64
N VAL A 189 6.21 -14.05 18.36
CA VAL A 189 6.85 -12.87 17.80
C VAL A 189 8.31 -12.85 18.19
N TYR A 190 9.20 -12.69 17.21
CA TYR A 190 10.63 -12.55 17.44
C TYR A 190 11.13 -11.14 17.15
N LYS A 191 12.26 -10.79 17.78
CA LYS A 191 13.00 -9.58 17.46
C LYS A 191 13.44 -9.63 16.00
N LYS A 192 13.37 -8.49 15.31
CA LYS A 192 13.68 -8.35 13.88
C LYS A 192 12.72 -9.09 12.94
N ASP A 193 11.60 -9.61 13.43
CA ASP A 193 10.55 -10.09 12.54
C ASP A 193 9.99 -8.94 11.70
N LYS A 194 9.60 -9.28 10.47
CA LYS A 194 8.88 -8.40 9.57
C LYS A 194 7.39 -8.48 9.87
N VAL A 195 6.76 -7.33 10.07
CA VAL A 195 5.33 -7.17 10.31
C VAL A 195 4.73 -6.23 9.27
N ILE A 196 3.45 -6.41 9.00
CA ILE A 196 2.68 -5.53 8.13
C ILE A 196 1.86 -4.62 9.02
N ILE A 197 2.03 -3.32 8.85
CA ILE A 197 1.15 -2.32 9.45
C ILE A 197 0.05 -2.03 8.44
N GLU A 198 -1.19 -2.25 8.86
CA GLU A 198 -2.41 -2.01 8.12
C GLU A 198 -3.04 -0.71 8.64
N GLU A 199 -3.09 0.32 7.82
CA GLU A 199 -3.86 1.53 8.11
C GLU A 199 -5.19 1.45 7.38
N HIS A 200 -6.25 1.22 8.15
CA HIS A 200 -7.61 1.06 7.66
C HIS A 200 -8.22 2.40 7.24
N LEU A 201 -9.30 2.33 6.45
CA LEU A 201 -9.98 3.50 5.89
C LEU A 201 -10.65 4.41 6.95
N ASN A 202 -10.84 3.91 8.17
CA ASN A 202 -11.31 4.64 9.34
C ASN A 202 -10.16 5.32 10.13
N GLY A 203 -8.91 5.12 9.74
CA GLY A 203 -7.72 5.60 10.46
C GLY A 203 -7.23 4.67 11.56
N GLU A 204 -7.90 3.53 11.78
CA GLU A 204 -7.44 2.51 12.71
C GLU A 204 -6.17 1.86 12.14
N ILE A 205 -5.16 1.73 13.00
CA ILE A 205 -3.93 1.02 12.68
C ILE A 205 -4.10 -0.40 13.21
N LYS A 206 -3.57 -1.38 12.50
CA LYS A 206 -3.41 -2.75 12.99
C LYS A 206 -2.03 -3.26 12.63
N ILE A 207 -1.43 -4.04 13.52
CA ILE A 207 -0.13 -4.67 13.27
C ILE A 207 -0.39 -6.15 13.04
N CYS A 208 -0.12 -6.62 11.83
CA CYS A 208 -0.34 -7.98 11.41
C CYS A 208 1.02 -8.70 11.28
N ASN A 209 1.18 -9.82 11.98
CA ASN A 209 2.29 -10.73 11.78
C ASN A 209 1.76 -12.02 11.16
N ARG A 210 2.17 -12.28 9.92
CA ARG A 210 1.70 -13.40 9.07
C ARG A 210 0.18 -13.36 8.86
N LYS A 211 -0.59 -13.92 9.79
CA LYS A 211 -2.06 -14.03 9.75
C LYS A 211 -2.74 -13.50 11.01
N HIS A 212 -1.98 -13.12 12.04
CA HIS A 212 -2.51 -12.77 13.35
C HIS A 212 -2.28 -11.29 13.62
N TYR A 213 -3.31 -10.63 14.16
CA TYR A 213 -3.19 -9.28 14.68
C TYR A 213 -2.48 -9.30 16.02
N LEU A 214 -1.45 -8.47 16.16
CA LEU A 214 -0.71 -8.34 17.40
C LEU A 214 -1.37 -7.33 18.32
N ASN A 215 -1.25 -7.58 19.62
CA ASN A 215 -1.69 -6.67 20.66
C ASN A 215 -0.62 -5.60 20.88
N TYR A 216 -1.00 -4.33 20.89
CA TYR A 216 -0.05 -3.24 21.06
C TYR A 216 -0.71 -2.00 21.67
N PHE A 217 0.11 -1.08 22.15
CA PHE A 217 -0.31 0.25 22.56
C PHE A 217 0.65 1.32 22.00
N CYS A 218 0.14 2.54 21.84
CA CYS A 218 0.93 3.66 21.34
C CYS A 218 1.73 4.29 22.51
N LEU A 219 3.03 4.49 22.32
CA LEU A 219 3.87 5.20 23.27
C LEU A 219 3.80 6.71 23.03
N PRO A 220 3.69 7.54 24.09
CA PRO A 220 3.64 8.99 23.96
C PRO A 220 4.98 9.60 23.51
N GLU A 221 6.09 8.95 23.89
CA GLU A 221 7.44 9.37 23.54
C GLU A 221 8.26 8.21 23.02
N LYS A 222 9.37 8.54 22.36
CA LYS A 222 10.36 7.54 21.95
C LYS A 222 10.88 6.79 23.19
N PRO A 223 10.90 5.46 23.18
CA PRO A 223 11.50 4.69 24.26
C PRO A 223 12.96 5.10 24.44
N ARG A 224 13.31 5.50 25.66
CA ARG A 224 14.69 5.86 26.01
C ARG A 224 15.50 4.58 26.02
N LYS A 225 16.65 4.59 25.34
CA LYS A 225 17.62 3.53 25.55
C LYS A 225 18.15 3.70 26.97
N GLU A 226 17.88 2.74 27.84
CA GLU A 226 18.72 2.53 29.01
C GLU A 226 20.09 2.14 28.46
N ILE A 227 20.97 3.12 28.33
CA ILE A 227 22.37 2.84 28.09
C ILE A 227 22.87 2.31 29.42
N ASP A 228 22.75 1.00 29.62
CA ASP A 228 23.54 0.30 30.61
C ASP A 228 24.97 0.33 30.08
N VAL A 229 25.64 1.48 30.28
CA VAL A 229 27.08 1.54 30.16
C VAL A 229 27.54 0.62 31.27
N LYS A 230 27.70 -0.67 30.97
CA LYS A 230 28.73 -1.46 31.64
C LYS A 230 29.99 -0.66 31.36
N LEU A 231 30.32 0.25 32.26
CA LEU A 231 31.64 0.82 32.37
C LEU A 231 32.49 -0.44 32.45
N VAL A 232 33.09 -0.82 31.31
CA VAL A 232 34.19 -1.77 31.31
C VAL A 232 35.08 -1.15 32.35
N ALA A 233 35.17 -1.78 33.52
CA ALA A 233 35.85 -1.23 34.67
C ALA A 233 37.11 -0.61 34.11
N LEU A 234 37.20 0.73 34.16
CA LEU A 234 38.39 1.43 33.71
C LEU A 234 39.42 0.90 34.67
N THR A 235 40.13 -0.16 34.28
CA THR A 235 41.09 -0.80 35.15
C THR A 235 42.06 0.31 35.43
N SER A 236 42.12 0.73 36.70
CA SER A 236 43.04 1.79 37.16
C SER A 236 44.51 1.44 36.88
N LYS A 237 44.76 0.19 36.50
CA LYS A 237 46.04 -0.30 36.00
C LYS A 237 46.27 0.19 34.57
N ARG A 238 47.29 1.03 34.41
CA ARG A 238 47.88 1.33 33.11
C ARG A 238 48.12 0.01 32.36
N PRO A 239 47.70 -0.13 31.10
CA PRO A 239 48.05 -1.31 30.31
C PRO A 239 49.57 -1.44 30.32
N THR A 240 50.07 -2.60 30.74
CA THR A 240 51.51 -2.83 30.80
C THR A 240 52.07 -2.73 29.38
N SER A 241 53.14 -1.97 29.21
CA SER A 241 53.91 -1.86 27.95
C SER A 241 54.63 -3.16 27.57
N TRP A 242 54.27 -4.28 28.21
CA TRP A 242 54.97 -5.53 28.05
C TRP A 242 54.62 -6.14 26.71
N LYS A 243 55.58 -6.12 25.80
CA LYS A 243 55.53 -6.85 24.53
C LYS A 243 56.07 -8.25 24.80
N PRO A 244 55.30 -9.32 24.53
CA PRO A 244 55.80 -10.68 24.70
C PRO A 244 57.05 -10.89 23.83
N PRO A 245 58.07 -11.59 24.36
CA PRO A 245 59.29 -11.90 23.61
C PRO A 245 58.98 -12.74 22.35
N ILE A 246 59.92 -12.74 21.40
CA ILE A 246 59.71 -13.36 20.07
C ILE A 246 59.34 -14.86 20.16
N ASN A 247 59.78 -15.53 21.23
CA ASN A 247 59.57 -16.95 21.50
C ASN A 247 58.26 -17.25 22.27
N HIS A 248 57.39 -16.25 22.47
CA HIS A 248 56.17 -16.44 23.26
C HIS A 248 55.13 -17.28 22.48
N PRO A 249 54.47 -18.28 23.10
CA PRO A 249 53.55 -19.20 22.43
C PRO A 249 52.44 -18.53 21.58
N TRP A 250 51.96 -17.37 22.02
CA TRP A 250 50.94 -16.55 21.35
C TRP A 250 51.42 -15.87 20.04
N ARG A 251 52.74 -15.69 19.85
CA ARG A 251 53.33 -15.17 18.60
C ARG A 251 53.63 -16.28 17.59
N THR A 252 53.79 -17.51 18.05
CA THR A 252 54.14 -18.68 17.22
C THR A 252 52.96 -19.31 16.48
N GLN A 253 51.72 -18.84 16.69
CA GLN A 253 50.51 -19.54 16.23
C GLN A 253 49.99 -19.15 14.83
N PHE A 254 50.75 -18.40 14.03
CA PHE A 254 50.35 -17.98 12.67
C PHE A 254 51.22 -18.50 11.51
N LEU A 255 52.11 -19.47 11.76
CA LEU A 255 52.94 -20.09 10.71
C LEU A 255 52.48 -21.50 10.30
N ILE A 256 51.19 -21.82 10.44
CA ILE A 256 50.61 -23.06 9.91
C ILE A 256 49.77 -22.72 8.66
N ASN A 257 50.36 -23.03 7.50
CA ASN A 257 49.76 -23.22 6.17
C ASN A 257 49.02 -22.05 5.49
N LYS A 258 49.78 -21.23 4.75
CA LYS A 258 49.34 -20.71 3.43
C LYS A 258 50.40 -21.04 2.37
N LYS A 259 50.44 -22.30 1.90
CA LYS A 259 51.00 -22.59 0.58
C LYS A 259 49.91 -22.28 -0.46
N GLN A 260 49.99 -21.13 -1.12
CA GLN A 260 49.25 -20.89 -2.35
C GLN A 260 49.98 -21.62 -3.51
N PRO A 261 49.29 -22.33 -4.42
CA PRO A 261 49.93 -22.93 -5.58
C PRO A 261 50.32 -21.85 -6.59
N ILE A 262 51.56 -21.91 -7.07
CA ILE A 262 52.10 -21.03 -8.12
C ILE A 262 51.63 -21.59 -9.46
N LEU A 263 50.82 -20.83 -10.20
CA LEU A 263 50.54 -21.09 -11.62
C LEU A 263 51.71 -20.54 -12.44
N SER A 264 52.55 -21.42 -12.98
CA SER A 264 53.59 -21.07 -13.95
C SER A 264 52.98 -20.95 -15.35
N ALA A 265 52.95 -19.73 -15.90
CA ALA A 265 52.76 -19.52 -17.33
C ALA A 265 54.13 -19.57 -18.01
N VAL A 266 54.37 -20.61 -18.81
CA VAL A 266 55.50 -20.66 -19.76
C VAL A 266 55.01 -20.19 -21.12
N LYS A 267 55.81 -19.33 -21.73
CA LYS A 267 55.66 -18.75 -23.07
C LYS A 267 56.19 -19.72 -24.12
#